data_AF-A0A975HZ84-F1
#
_entry.id   AF-A0A975HZ84-F1
#
_cell.length_a   1.000
_cell.length_b   1.000
_cell.length_c   1.000
_cell.angle_alpha   90.00
_cell.angle_beta   90.00
_cell.angle_gamma   90.00
#
_symmetry.space_group_name_H-M   'P 1'
#
loop_
_entity.id
_entity.type
_entity.pdbx_description
1 polymer ?
#
loop_
_entity_poly.entity_id
_entity_poly.type
_entity_poly.pdbx_seq_one_letter_code
_entity_poly.pdbx_strand_id
1 'polypeptide(L)'
;MEAFHGTTIISVRRKTAQGYSVAIGGDGQVTLGNIVVKGTARKVRKLYHGKVLAGFAGATADAFTLFERFEAKLEKHQGHLVRAAIELTKDWRTDRVLRRLEAMLAVADKDASLIITGNGDVLEPENGIVTIGSGGAYAQAAAMALLNHTELSATDIVKRSLEIAGELCIYTNMQHTIETLGDGP
;
A
#
# COMPACT_ATOMS: atom_id res chain seq x y z
N MET A 1 20.87 5.34 -14.41
CA MET A 1 20.62 5.50 -12.96
C MET A 1 20.36 4.09 -12.45
N GLU A 2 21.02 3.65 -11.37
CA GLU A 2 20.76 2.30 -10.84
C GLU A 2 19.30 2.18 -10.37
N ALA A 3 18.66 1.05 -10.66
CA ALA A 3 17.27 0.82 -10.30
C ALA A 3 17.14 0.79 -8.77
N PHE A 4 16.18 1.57 -8.25
CA PHE A 4 15.85 1.56 -6.83
C PHE A 4 14.76 0.52 -6.58
N HIS A 5 15.11 -0.57 -5.90
CA HIS A 5 14.13 -1.60 -5.55
C HIS A 5 13.46 -1.23 -4.23
N GLY A 6 12.16 -0.93 -4.32
CA GLY A 6 11.34 -0.53 -3.18
C GLY A 6 10.74 -1.71 -2.42
N THR A 7 10.52 -1.48 -1.13
CA THR A 7 9.68 -2.27 -0.22
C THR A 7 8.42 -2.83 -0.89
N THR A 8 8.06 -4.04 -0.51
CA THR A 8 6.79 -4.70 -0.80
C THR A 8 5.71 -4.18 0.14
N ILE A 9 4.58 -3.77 -0.42
CA ILE A 9 3.39 -3.33 0.30
C ILE A 9 2.22 -4.18 -0.14
N ILE A 10 1.41 -4.63 0.81
CA ILE A 10 0.16 -5.34 0.57
C ILE A 10 -0.96 -4.80 1.45
N SER A 11 -2.14 -4.61 0.88
CA SER A 11 -3.38 -4.36 1.61
C SER A 11 -4.37 -5.49 1.34
N VAL A 12 -5.10 -5.90 2.37
CA VAL A 12 -6.19 -6.87 2.28
C VAL A 12 -7.42 -6.26 2.95
N ARG A 13 -8.53 -6.21 2.21
CA ARG A 13 -9.85 -5.84 2.72
C ARG A 13 -10.75 -7.07 2.74
N ARG A 14 -10.97 -7.61 3.94
CA ARG A 14 -11.71 -8.85 4.16
C ARG A 14 -13.09 -8.56 4.74
N LYS A 15 -14.12 -9.16 4.18
CA LYS A 15 -15.46 -9.17 4.77
C LYS A 15 -15.50 -10.17 5.93
N THR A 16 -15.97 -9.72 7.09
CA THR A 16 -16.17 -10.51 8.32
C THR A 16 -17.63 -10.42 8.75
N ALA A 17 -18.00 -11.12 9.83
CA ALA A 17 -19.34 -11.02 10.42
C ALA A 17 -19.65 -9.63 10.98
N GLN A 18 -18.62 -8.86 11.35
CA GLN A 18 -18.73 -7.53 11.98
C GLN A 18 -18.61 -6.38 10.97
N GLY A 19 -18.35 -6.69 9.68
CA GLY A 19 -18.15 -5.69 8.63
C GLY A 19 -16.87 -5.95 7.84
N TYR A 20 -16.29 -4.91 7.25
CA TYR A 20 -14.98 -5.03 6.60
C TYR A 20 -13.85 -4.78 7.60
N SER A 21 -12.93 -5.75 7.69
CA SER A 21 -11.62 -5.59 8.33
C SER A 21 -10.58 -5.29 7.24
N VAL A 22 -9.72 -4.32 7.49
CA VAL A 22 -8.73 -3.86 6.52
C VAL A 22 -7.37 -3.86 7.20
N ALA A 23 -6.39 -4.47 6.57
CA ALA A 23 -5.00 -4.38 6.97
C ALA A 23 -4.15 -3.94 5.79
N ILE A 24 -3.15 -3.10 6.05
CA ILE A 24 -2.06 -2.80 5.13
C ILE A 24 -0.74 -3.12 5.83
N GLY A 25 0.18 -3.72 5.12
CA GLY A 25 1.50 -4.01 5.63
C GLY A 25 2.58 -3.78 4.59
N GLY A 26 3.80 -3.62 5.08
CA GLY A 26 4.98 -3.58 4.24
C GLY A 26 6.21 -4.07 4.94
N ASP A 27 7.17 -4.53 4.15
CA ASP A 27 8.51 -4.85 4.64
C ASP A 27 9.39 -3.59 4.76
N GLY A 28 10.57 -3.75 5.37
CA GLY A 28 11.47 -2.65 5.68
C GLY A 28 12.67 -2.52 4.75
N GLN A 29 12.82 -3.39 3.75
CA GLN A 29 14.01 -3.42 2.90
C GLN A 29 14.04 -2.29 1.88
N VAL A 30 15.19 -1.61 1.82
CA VAL A 30 15.53 -0.64 0.80
C VAL A 30 16.84 -1.07 0.18
N THR A 31 16.82 -1.33 -1.12
CA THR A 31 17.98 -1.82 -1.88
C THR A 31 18.36 -0.80 -2.95
N LEU A 32 19.62 -0.39 -2.97
CA LEU A 32 20.21 0.48 -3.98
C LEU A 32 21.16 -0.35 -4.84
N GLY A 33 20.80 -0.56 -6.11
CA GLY A 33 21.47 -1.54 -6.95
C GLY A 33 21.37 -2.92 -6.30
N ASN A 34 22.51 -3.48 -5.90
CA ASN A 34 22.59 -4.80 -5.27
C ASN A 34 22.89 -4.74 -3.75
N ILE A 35 22.84 -3.54 -3.14
CA ILE A 35 23.22 -3.33 -1.73
C ILE A 35 21.99 -2.97 -0.91
N VAL A 36 21.77 -3.71 0.19
CA VAL A 36 20.76 -3.36 1.18
C VAL A 36 21.23 -2.16 1.99
N VAL A 37 20.55 -1.02 1.84
CA VAL A 37 20.90 0.24 2.52
C VAL A 37 20.17 0.38 3.86
N LYS A 38 18.94 -0.14 3.95
CA LYS A 38 18.12 -0.09 5.17
C LYS A 38 17.20 -1.29 5.22
N GLY A 39 17.05 -1.91 6.40
CA GLY A 39 16.13 -3.04 6.61
C GLY A 39 14.88 -2.70 7.43
N THR A 40 14.73 -1.45 7.87
CA THR A 40 13.70 -1.00 8.83
C THR A 40 12.87 0.18 8.32
N ALA A 41 12.75 0.34 7.00
CA ALA A 41 11.87 1.36 6.44
C ALA A 41 10.42 1.14 6.89
N ARG A 42 9.68 2.22 7.09
CA ARG A 42 8.24 2.18 7.36
C ARG A 42 7.55 3.03 6.31
N LYS A 43 6.91 2.38 5.34
CA LYS A 43 6.22 3.04 4.22
C LYS A 43 4.72 2.83 4.22
N VAL A 44 4.17 2.30 5.31
CA VAL A 44 2.74 2.26 5.58
C VAL A 44 2.40 3.22 6.71
N ARG A 45 1.23 3.83 6.66
CA ARG A 45 0.72 4.74 7.69
C ARG A 45 -0.80 4.87 7.61
N LYS A 46 -1.36 5.45 8.67
CA LYS A 46 -2.74 5.91 8.71
C LYS A 46 -2.85 7.37 8.25
N LEU A 47 -3.92 7.67 7.51
CA LEU A 47 -4.34 8.98 7.01
C LEU A 47 -5.78 9.25 7.45
N TYR A 48 -6.24 10.49 7.26
CA TYR A 48 -7.60 10.97 7.49
C TYR A 48 -8.16 10.52 8.84
N HIS A 49 -7.58 11.06 9.91
CA HIS A 49 -7.94 10.75 11.31
C HIS A 49 -7.95 9.25 11.63
N GLY A 50 -7.07 8.47 10.99
CA GLY A 50 -6.98 7.04 11.23
C GLY A 50 -8.03 6.20 10.52
N LYS A 51 -8.74 6.75 9.53
CA LYS A 51 -9.81 6.05 8.80
C LYS A 51 -9.40 5.52 7.43
N VAL A 52 -8.22 5.93 6.94
CA VAL A 52 -7.65 5.47 5.67
C VAL A 52 -6.27 4.89 5.93
N LEU A 53 -5.99 3.72 5.39
CA LEU A 53 -4.67 3.12 5.34
C LEU A 53 -4.00 3.52 4.04
N ALA A 54 -2.71 3.85 4.10
CA ALA A 54 -1.93 4.17 2.92
C ALA A 54 -0.54 3.59 2.99
N GLY A 55 -0.05 3.12 1.86
CA GLY A 55 1.26 2.51 1.70
C GLY A 55 1.87 2.89 0.37
N PHE A 56 3.21 2.97 0.31
CA PHE A 56 3.88 3.52 -0.86
C PHE A 56 5.10 2.70 -1.28
N ALA A 57 5.27 2.52 -2.59
CA ALA A 57 6.44 1.91 -3.20
C ALA A 57 7.13 2.89 -4.16
N GLY A 58 8.37 3.25 -3.84
CA GLY A 58 9.18 4.21 -4.58
C GLY A 58 10.19 4.94 -3.68
N ALA A 59 10.68 6.09 -4.14
CA ALA A 59 11.59 6.96 -3.39
C ALA A 59 10.89 7.66 -2.22
N THR A 60 11.56 7.76 -1.07
CA THR A 60 10.95 8.29 0.16
C THR A 60 10.48 9.74 0.04
N ALA A 61 11.19 10.58 -0.73
CA ALA A 61 10.81 11.99 -0.92
C ALA A 61 9.47 12.14 -1.66
N ASP A 62 9.23 11.26 -2.64
CA ASP A 62 7.99 11.19 -3.40
C ASP A 62 6.81 10.80 -2.49
N ALA A 63 7.05 9.86 -1.56
CA ALA A 63 6.06 9.37 -0.62
C ALA A 63 5.46 10.50 0.25
N PHE A 64 6.31 11.36 0.83
CA PHE A 64 5.86 12.46 1.68
C PHE A 64 4.97 13.44 0.91
N THR A 65 5.39 13.84 -0.29
CA THR A 65 4.63 14.74 -1.16
C THR A 65 3.26 14.16 -1.52
N LEU A 66 3.21 12.86 -1.84
CA LEU A 66 1.97 12.17 -2.20
C LEU A 66 1.01 12.03 -1.02
N PHE A 67 1.52 11.66 0.15
CA PHE A 67 0.70 11.56 1.36
C PHE A 67 0.09 12.90 1.75
N GLU A 68 0.88 13.99 1.79
CA GLU A 68 0.36 15.31 2.15
C GLU A 68 -0.73 15.80 1.20
N ARG A 69 -0.52 15.61 -0.11
CA ARG A 69 -1.52 15.98 -1.11
C ARG A 69 -2.77 15.11 -1.01
N PHE A 70 -2.60 13.82 -0.79
CA PHE A 70 -3.74 12.92 -0.67
C PHE A 70 -4.54 13.20 0.61
N GLU A 71 -3.88 13.47 1.73
CA GLU A 71 -4.51 13.91 2.99
C GLU A 71 -5.36 15.16 2.75
N ALA A 72 -4.82 16.17 2.05
CA ALA A 72 -5.58 17.37 1.72
C ALA A 72 -6.81 17.09 0.83
N LYS A 73 -6.72 16.13 -0.09
CA LYS A 73 -7.87 15.70 -0.91
C LYS A 73 -8.90 14.95 -0.07
N LEU A 74 -8.48 14.09 0.85
CA LEU A 74 -9.36 13.41 1.80
C LEU A 74 -10.11 14.42 2.66
N GLU A 75 -9.43 15.42 3.22
CA GLU A 75 -10.07 16.49 4.01
C GLU A 75 -11.11 17.26 3.19
N LYS A 76 -10.73 17.70 1.99
CA LYS A 76 -11.63 18.44 1.08
C LYS A 76 -12.86 17.64 0.67
N HIS A 77 -12.74 16.31 0.58
CA HIS A 77 -13.79 15.42 0.13
C HIS A 77 -14.38 14.56 1.26
N GLN A 78 -14.21 15.00 2.52
CA GLN A 78 -14.83 14.40 3.71
C GLN A 78 -14.56 12.89 3.81
N GLY A 79 -13.34 12.47 3.47
CA GLY A 79 -12.91 11.08 3.55
C GLY A 79 -13.37 10.18 2.41
N HIS A 80 -14.04 10.70 1.38
CA HIS A 80 -14.48 9.86 0.27
C HIS A 80 -13.29 9.38 -0.57
N LEU A 81 -12.80 8.16 -0.31
CA LEU A 81 -11.54 7.63 -0.83
C LEU A 81 -11.43 7.69 -2.35
N VAL A 82 -12.39 7.08 -3.07
CA VAL A 82 -12.40 7.04 -4.55
C VAL A 82 -12.39 8.45 -5.14
N ARG A 83 -13.20 9.36 -4.60
CA ARG A 83 -13.25 10.75 -5.06
C ARG A 83 -11.94 11.47 -4.79
N ALA A 84 -11.37 11.33 -3.59
CA ALA A 84 -10.08 11.92 -3.26
C ALA A 84 -8.97 11.41 -4.18
N ALA A 85 -8.98 10.11 -4.54
CA ALA A 85 -8.01 9.52 -5.45
C ALA A 85 -8.11 10.11 -6.85
N ILE A 86 -9.33 10.21 -7.41
CA ILE A 86 -9.56 10.82 -8.72
C ILE A 86 -9.17 12.31 -8.73
N GLU A 87 -9.48 13.04 -7.65
CA GLU A 87 -9.12 14.46 -7.55
C GLU A 87 -7.62 14.67 -7.35
N LEU A 88 -6.91 13.70 -6.77
CA LEU A 88 -5.47 13.69 -6.70
C LEU A 88 -4.86 13.51 -8.09
N THR A 89 -5.36 12.56 -8.90
CA THR A 89 -4.81 12.33 -10.25
C THR A 89 -5.07 13.47 -11.24
N LYS A 90 -6.08 14.31 -11.00
CA LYS A 90 -6.23 15.56 -11.77
C LYS A 90 -5.04 16.51 -11.60
N ASP A 91 -4.42 16.53 -10.41
CA ASP A 91 -3.25 17.38 -10.15
C ASP A 91 -2.01 16.88 -10.93
N TRP A 92 -1.95 15.60 -11.31
CA TRP A 92 -0.83 15.06 -12.11
C TRP A 92 -0.73 15.73 -13.47
N ARG A 93 -1.87 16.08 -14.07
CA ARG A 93 -1.84 16.68 -15.41
C ARG A 93 -1.23 18.07 -15.39
N THR A 94 -1.35 18.79 -14.29
CA THR A 94 -0.94 20.20 -14.19
C THR A 94 0.42 20.36 -13.49
N ASP A 95 0.73 19.53 -12.49
CA ASP A 95 1.92 19.67 -11.64
C ASP A 95 3.17 19.01 -12.24
N ARG A 96 4.22 19.81 -12.46
CA ARG A 96 5.49 19.36 -13.07
C ARG A 96 6.24 18.34 -12.22
N VAL A 97 6.12 18.39 -10.90
CA VAL A 97 6.80 17.46 -9.98
C VAL A 97 6.09 16.12 -10.01
N LEU A 98 4.75 16.11 -9.91
CA LEU A 98 3.96 14.88 -9.88
C LEU A 98 4.13 14.03 -11.15
N ARG A 99 4.26 14.65 -12.33
CA ARG A 99 4.51 13.95 -13.61
C ARG A 99 5.82 13.18 -13.69
N ARG A 100 6.74 13.39 -12.76
CA ARG A 100 8.05 12.72 -12.73
C ARG A 100 8.12 11.62 -11.68
N LEU A 101 7.07 11.45 -10.88
CA LEU A 101 7.02 10.42 -9.85
C LEU A 101 6.82 9.07 -10.54
N GLU A 102 7.73 8.14 -10.30
CA GLU A 102 7.62 6.76 -10.80
C GLU A 102 6.91 5.84 -9.81
N ALA A 103 6.32 6.44 -8.78
CA ALA A 103 5.96 5.70 -7.60
C ALA A 103 4.48 5.34 -7.54
N MET A 104 4.18 4.29 -6.78
CA MET A 104 2.82 3.77 -6.60
C MET A 104 2.36 3.97 -5.17
N LEU A 105 1.09 4.32 -5.01
CA LEU A 105 0.43 4.53 -3.73
C LEU A 105 -0.74 3.54 -3.61
N ALA A 106 -0.69 2.67 -2.61
CA ALA A 106 -1.78 1.80 -2.21
C ALA A 106 -2.59 2.51 -1.12
N VAL A 107 -3.91 2.65 -1.29
CA VAL A 107 -4.79 3.28 -0.30
C VAL A 107 -6.04 2.44 -0.08
N ALA A 108 -6.50 2.31 1.15
CA ALA A 108 -7.67 1.50 1.48
C ALA A 108 -8.43 2.07 2.67
N ASP A 109 -9.76 2.00 2.60
CA ASP A 109 -10.67 2.18 3.71
C ASP A 109 -11.60 0.96 3.81
N LYS A 110 -12.68 1.08 4.59
CA LYS A 110 -13.63 -0.03 4.77
C LYS A 110 -14.43 -0.34 3.50
N ASP A 111 -14.51 0.59 2.56
CA ASP A 111 -15.41 0.53 1.42
C ASP A 111 -14.66 0.20 0.11
N ALA A 112 -13.43 0.70 -0.06
CA ALA A 112 -12.64 0.56 -1.28
C ALA A 112 -11.15 0.30 -1.02
N SER A 113 -10.46 -0.27 -2.03
CA SER A 113 -9.02 -0.50 -2.00
C SER A 113 -8.42 -0.15 -3.36
N LEU A 114 -7.54 0.84 -3.42
CA LEU A 114 -7.10 1.49 -4.66
C LEU A 114 -5.58 1.49 -4.79
N ILE A 115 -5.12 1.43 -6.04
CA ILE A 115 -3.77 1.77 -6.46
C ILE A 115 -3.83 3.08 -7.23
N ILE A 116 -2.98 4.03 -6.85
CA ILE A 116 -2.75 5.29 -7.56
C ILE A 116 -1.34 5.26 -8.13
N THR A 117 -1.20 5.42 -9.45
CA THR A 117 0.09 5.35 -10.14
C THR A 117 0.71 6.73 -10.35
N GLY A 118 2.03 6.77 -10.52
CA GLY A 118 2.77 7.95 -10.92
C GLY A 118 2.38 8.54 -12.29
N ASN A 119 1.58 7.83 -13.08
CA ASN A 119 1.01 8.31 -14.35
C ASN A 119 -0.39 8.90 -14.19
N GLY A 120 -0.96 8.88 -12.97
CA GLY A 120 -2.28 9.42 -12.68
C GLY A 120 -3.43 8.45 -12.93
N ASP A 121 -3.17 7.14 -12.92
CA ASP A 121 -4.22 6.13 -12.97
C ASP A 121 -4.74 5.82 -11.56
N VAL A 122 -6.05 5.51 -11.47
CA VAL A 122 -6.69 4.98 -10.26
C VAL A 122 -7.28 3.63 -10.61
N LEU A 123 -6.82 2.58 -9.94
CA LEU A 123 -7.22 1.19 -10.19
C LEU A 123 -7.76 0.59 -8.90
N GLU A 124 -8.92 -0.06 -8.96
CA GLU A 124 -9.44 -0.89 -7.87
C GLU A 124 -9.23 -2.37 -8.23
N PRO A 125 -8.30 -3.08 -7.56
CA PRO A 125 -8.09 -4.49 -7.83
C PRO A 125 -9.25 -5.37 -7.35
N GLU A 126 -9.36 -6.54 -7.97
CA GLU A 126 -10.34 -7.55 -7.56
C GLU A 126 -10.03 -8.11 -6.16
N ASN A 127 -11.06 -8.67 -5.53
CA ASN A 127 -10.97 -9.38 -4.23
C ASN A 127 -10.47 -8.53 -3.05
N GLY A 128 -10.39 -7.20 -3.20
CA GLY A 128 -9.95 -6.31 -2.13
C GLY A 128 -8.47 -6.49 -1.74
N ILE A 129 -7.65 -7.01 -2.65
CA ILE A 129 -6.21 -7.21 -2.44
C ILE A 129 -5.44 -6.19 -3.28
N VAL A 130 -4.65 -5.35 -2.64
CA VAL A 130 -3.76 -4.39 -3.31
C VAL A 130 -2.32 -4.76 -3.01
N THR A 131 -1.48 -4.84 -4.04
CA THR A 131 -0.03 -5.07 -3.87
C THR A 131 0.78 -4.15 -4.76
N ILE A 132 1.86 -3.60 -4.20
CA ILE A 132 2.85 -2.79 -4.93
C ILE A 132 4.26 -3.11 -4.42
N GLY A 133 5.28 -2.76 -5.20
CA GLY A 133 6.68 -2.97 -4.82
C GLY A 133 7.26 -4.31 -5.28
N SER A 134 8.50 -4.59 -4.86
CA SER A 134 9.37 -5.56 -5.52
C SER A 134 8.90 -7.02 -5.37
N GLY A 135 8.32 -7.37 -4.21
CA GLY A 135 7.74 -8.70 -3.92
C GLY A 135 6.23 -8.76 -4.08
N GLY A 136 5.60 -7.77 -4.73
CA GLY A 136 4.15 -7.62 -4.80
C GLY A 136 3.43 -8.86 -5.35
N ALA A 137 3.93 -9.46 -6.43
CA ALA A 137 3.32 -10.64 -7.04
C ALA A 137 3.30 -11.86 -6.11
N TYR A 138 4.36 -12.08 -5.33
CA TYR A 138 4.43 -13.17 -4.37
C TYR A 138 3.44 -12.97 -3.22
N ALA A 139 3.41 -11.75 -2.67
CA ALA A 139 2.46 -11.39 -1.63
C ALA A 139 1.00 -11.50 -2.12
N GLN A 140 0.73 -11.10 -3.37
CA GLN A 140 -0.59 -11.18 -3.97
C GLN A 140 -1.06 -12.64 -4.11
N ALA A 141 -0.21 -13.51 -4.63
CA ALA A 141 -0.52 -14.93 -4.78
C ALA A 141 -0.81 -15.60 -3.42
N ALA A 142 0.02 -15.32 -2.41
CA ALA A 142 -0.20 -15.79 -1.05
C ALA A 142 -1.51 -15.28 -0.46
N ALA A 143 -1.77 -13.98 -0.55
CA ALA A 143 -2.99 -13.37 -0.02
C ALA A 143 -4.25 -13.91 -0.68
N MET A 144 -4.22 -14.12 -2.00
CA MET A 144 -5.35 -14.69 -2.74
C MET A 144 -5.70 -16.09 -2.24
N ALA A 145 -4.69 -16.96 -2.08
CA ALA A 145 -4.89 -18.30 -1.58
C ALA A 145 -5.42 -18.30 -0.13
N LEU A 146 -4.83 -17.48 0.74
CA LEU A 146 -5.25 -17.38 2.14
C LEU A 146 -6.65 -16.80 2.28
N LEU A 147 -7.00 -15.78 1.50
CA LEU A 147 -8.32 -15.16 1.53
C LEU A 147 -9.42 -16.16 1.13
N ASN A 148 -9.16 -16.98 0.11
CA ASN A 148 -10.15 -17.91 -0.44
C ASN A 148 -10.29 -19.22 0.33
N HIS A 149 -9.26 -19.63 1.08
CA HIS A 149 -9.18 -20.98 1.67
C HIS A 149 -9.00 -20.99 3.20
N THR A 150 -9.08 -19.85 3.87
CA THR A 150 -8.91 -19.77 5.33
C THR A 150 -9.87 -18.78 5.98
N GLU A 151 -10.00 -18.85 7.30
CA GLU A 151 -10.74 -17.89 8.14
C GLU A 151 -9.84 -16.82 8.78
N LEU A 152 -8.59 -16.68 8.31
CA LEU A 152 -7.60 -15.74 8.87
C LEU A 152 -8.07 -14.28 8.83
N SER A 153 -7.69 -13.49 9.84
CA SER A 153 -7.93 -12.06 9.84
C SER A 153 -7.21 -11.35 8.68
N ALA A 154 -7.65 -10.14 8.30
CA ALA A 154 -6.95 -9.36 7.27
C ALA A 154 -5.47 -9.14 7.66
N THR A 155 -5.23 -8.87 8.94
CA THR A 155 -3.90 -8.69 9.55
C THR A 155 -3.04 -9.94 9.41
N ASP A 156 -3.58 -11.12 9.70
CA ASP A 156 -2.86 -12.38 9.55
C ASP A 156 -2.55 -12.70 8.09
N ILE A 157 -3.49 -12.45 7.17
CA ILE A 157 -3.25 -12.64 5.74
C ILE A 157 -2.12 -11.73 5.27
N VAL A 158 -2.14 -10.44 5.62
CA VAL A 158 -1.07 -9.49 5.29
C VAL A 158 0.27 -9.96 5.83
N LYS A 159 0.32 -10.36 7.10
CA LYS A 159 1.55 -10.86 7.74
C LYS A 159 2.12 -12.09 7.02
N ARG A 160 1.29 -13.13 6.82
CA ARG A 160 1.72 -14.37 6.14
C ARG A 160 2.13 -14.13 4.69
N SER A 161 1.47 -13.21 4.01
CA SER A 161 1.80 -12.86 2.62
C SER A 161 3.16 -12.15 2.51
N LEU A 162 3.48 -11.28 3.47
CA LEU A 162 4.80 -10.64 3.55
C LEU A 162 5.90 -11.61 3.96
N GLU A 163 5.62 -12.56 4.86
CA GLU A 163 6.54 -13.66 5.20
C GLU A 163 6.90 -14.47 3.95
N ILE A 164 5.90 -14.96 3.21
CA ILE A 164 6.12 -15.72 1.97
C ILE A 164 6.88 -14.88 0.93
N ALA A 165 6.52 -13.60 0.76
CA ALA A 165 7.25 -12.72 -0.14
C ALA A 165 8.71 -12.52 0.29
N GLY A 166 8.99 -12.44 1.60
CA GLY A 166 10.35 -12.31 2.13
C GLY A 166 11.20 -13.58 2.04
N GLU A 167 10.57 -14.76 1.94
CA GLU A 167 11.28 -16.02 1.67
C GLU A 167 11.71 -16.15 0.20
N LEU A 168 10.96 -15.53 -0.72
CA LEU A 168 11.15 -15.72 -2.17
C LEU A 168 11.85 -14.53 -2.85
N CYS A 169 11.54 -13.30 -2.44
CA CYS A 169 12.02 -12.09 -3.09
C CYS A 169 13.26 -11.54 -2.40
N ILE A 170 14.40 -11.51 -3.11
CA ILE A 170 15.66 -10.93 -2.61
C ILE A 170 15.57 -9.44 -2.22
N TYR A 171 14.50 -8.75 -2.62
CA TYR A 171 14.22 -7.33 -2.33
C TYR A 171 13.16 -7.12 -1.24
N THR A 172 12.72 -8.17 -0.56
CA THR A 172 11.72 -8.12 0.52
C THR A 172 12.30 -8.82 1.75
N ASN A 173 12.22 -8.21 2.94
CA ASN A 173 12.72 -8.83 4.17
C ASN A 173 11.60 -9.22 5.15
N MET A 174 12.02 -9.79 6.29
CA MET A 174 11.13 -10.23 7.37
C MET A 174 10.76 -9.11 8.36
N GLN A 175 11.18 -7.87 8.12
CA GLN A 175 10.90 -6.77 9.03
C GLN A 175 9.62 -6.05 8.60
N HIS A 176 8.49 -6.49 9.13
CA HIS A 176 7.19 -5.99 8.71
C HIS A 176 6.65 -4.87 9.62
N THR A 177 5.91 -3.95 9.04
CA THR A 177 5.02 -3.01 9.74
C THR A 177 3.62 -3.21 9.20
N ILE A 178 2.62 -3.33 10.08
CA ILE A 178 1.22 -3.58 9.70
C ILE A 178 0.33 -2.59 10.43
N GLU A 179 -0.59 -1.98 9.69
CA GLU A 179 -1.62 -1.05 10.18
C GLU A 179 -3.00 -1.58 9.82
N THR A 180 -3.98 -1.32 10.68
CA THR A 180 -5.32 -1.91 10.59
C THR A 180 -6.45 -0.90 10.76
N LEU A 181 -7.61 -1.20 10.17
CA LEU A 181 -8.90 -0.57 10.41
C LEU A 181 -9.94 -1.62 10.79
N GLY A 182 -10.70 -1.36 11.85
CA GLY A 182 -11.81 -2.23 12.25
C GLY A 182 -11.39 -3.44 13.09
N ASP A 183 -10.09 -3.71 13.22
CA ASP A 183 -9.56 -4.55 14.29
C ASP A 183 -9.52 -3.66 15.55
N GLY A 184 -10.22 -4.08 16.62
CA GLY A 184 -10.16 -3.40 17.91
C GLY A 184 -8.74 -3.38 18.49
N PRO A 185 -8.49 -2.67 19.60
CA PRO A 185 -7.29 -2.93 20.38
C PRO A 185 -7.18 -4.41 20.77
#